data_AF-A0A842YE18-F1
#
_entry.id   AF-A0A842YE18-F1
#
_cell.length_a   1.000
_cell.length_b   1.000
_cell.length_c   1.000
_cell.angle_alpha   90.00
_cell.angle_beta   90.00
_cell.angle_gamma   90.00
#
_symmetry.space_group_name_H-M   'P 1'
#
loop_
_entity.id
_entity.type
_entity.pdbx_description
1 polymer ?
#
loop_
_entity_poly.entity_id
_entity_poly.type
_entity_poly.pdbx_seq_one_letter_code
_entity_poly.pdbx_strand_id
1 'polypeptide(L)'
;IIIAPDEGAQERYKIDGFGKSRTNSYRVQLHGDLDVEGKNVIVIDDLTRSGNTLLKARDRLLDQGAKDVALAVAHVVPLVERGEELLERLIEKCNNKIVTTNSVNTEIFIDENPDLTYNIVDTLVDNL
;
A
#
# COMPACT_ATOMS: atom_id res chain seq x y z
N ILE A 1 11.34 3.00 -8.56
CA ILE A 1 10.39 2.38 -9.52
C ILE A 1 9.04 2.22 -8.84
N ILE A 2 7.94 2.17 -9.60
CA ILE A 2 6.59 2.02 -9.07
C ILE A 2 6.06 0.65 -9.48
N ILE A 3 5.49 -0.08 -8.52
CA ILE A 3 5.02 -1.46 -8.72
C ILE A 3 3.60 -1.58 -8.18
N ALA A 4 2.75 -2.30 -8.91
CA ALA A 4 1.42 -2.66 -8.47
C ALA A 4 1.45 -3.96 -7.64
N PRO A 5 0.68 -4.06 -6.53
CA PRO A 5 0.65 -5.26 -5.70
C PRO A 5 -0.13 -6.42 -6.33
N ASP A 6 -1.02 -6.15 -7.29
CA ASP A 6 -1.80 -7.14 -8.03
C ASP A 6 -2.26 -6.66 -9.41
N GLU A 7 -2.91 -7.55 -10.16
CA GLU A 7 -3.37 -7.28 -11.53
C GLU A 7 -4.39 -6.14 -11.64
N GLY A 8 -5.20 -5.91 -10.61
CA GLY A 8 -6.18 -4.81 -10.62
C GLY A 8 -5.49 -3.46 -10.61
N ALA A 9 -4.48 -3.29 -9.75
CA ALA A 9 -3.66 -2.10 -9.73
C ALA A 9 -2.80 -1.95 -11.00
N GLN A 10 -2.30 -3.05 -11.57
CA GLN A 10 -1.59 -3.02 -12.86
C GLN A 10 -2.49 -2.48 -13.97
N GLU A 11 -3.73 -2.97 -14.06
CA GLU A 11 -4.68 -2.52 -15.07
C GLU A 11 -5.05 -1.04 -14.88
N ARG A 12 -5.24 -0.60 -13.64
CA ARG A 12 -5.58 0.79 -13.30
C ARG A 12 -4.47 1.77 -13.66
N TYR A 13 -3.24 1.45 -13.27
CA TYR A 13 -2.11 2.39 -13.37
C TYR A 13 -1.22 2.16 -14.60
N LYS A 14 -1.43 1.07 -15.35
CA LYS A 14 -0.61 0.68 -16.50
C LYS A 14 0.88 0.55 -16.14
N ILE A 15 1.15 -0.10 -15.01
CA ILE A 15 2.49 -0.37 -14.47
C ILE A 15 2.67 -1.88 -14.24
N ASP A 16 3.92 -2.30 -14.12
CA ASP A 16 4.26 -3.68 -13.77
C ASP A 16 3.85 -4.02 -12.33
N GLY A 17 3.56 -5.30 -12.08
CA GLY A 17 3.15 -5.77 -10.76
C GLY A 17 3.20 -7.27 -10.62
N PHE A 18 2.77 -7.75 -9.46
CA PHE A 18 2.68 -9.19 -9.20
C PHE A 18 1.39 -9.78 -9.76
N GLY A 19 1.47 -11.04 -10.19
CA GLY A 19 0.28 -11.87 -10.36
C GLY A 19 -0.23 -12.34 -8.98
N LYS A 20 -1.54 -12.47 -8.80
CA LYS A 20 -2.15 -12.82 -7.51
C LYS A 20 -3.14 -13.96 -7.67
N SER A 21 -2.93 -15.03 -6.92
CA SER A 21 -3.91 -16.12 -6.79
C SER A 21 -4.42 -16.26 -5.35
N ARG A 22 -5.70 -16.59 -5.20
CA ARG A 22 -6.34 -16.90 -3.93
C ARG A 22 -6.69 -18.38 -3.89
N THR A 23 -6.09 -19.11 -2.94
CA THR A 23 -6.44 -20.52 -2.70
C THR A 23 -7.70 -20.63 -1.82
N ASN A 24 -7.92 -19.65 -0.94
CA ASN A 24 -9.14 -19.49 -0.15
C ASN A 24 -9.27 -18.02 0.32
N SER A 25 -10.29 -17.73 1.15
CA SER A 25 -10.56 -16.38 1.67
C SER A 25 -9.40 -15.74 2.45
N TYR A 26 -8.42 -16.51 2.90
CA TYR A 26 -7.32 -16.06 3.76
C TYR A 26 -5.93 -16.22 3.13
N ARG A 27 -5.77 -17.15 2.17
CA ARG A 27 -4.48 -17.46 1.53
C ARG A 27 -4.38 -16.84 0.15
N VAL A 28 -3.67 -15.73 0.11
CA VAL A 28 -3.20 -15.03 -1.09
C VAL A 28 -1.74 -15.39 -1.34
N GLN A 29 -1.42 -15.81 -2.57
CA GLN A 29 -0.06 -15.98 -3.08
C GLN A 29 0.22 -14.96 -4.18
N LEU A 30 1.40 -14.33 -4.13
CA LEU A 30 1.91 -13.45 -5.16
C LEU A 30 2.91 -14.22 -6.03
N HIS A 31 2.86 -13.99 -7.34
CA HIS A 31 3.65 -14.69 -8.35
C HIS A 31 4.36 -13.67 -9.25
N GLY A 32 5.45 -14.12 -9.87
CA GLY A 32 6.26 -13.31 -10.79
C GLY A 32 7.48 -12.70 -10.12
N ASP A 33 8.50 -12.45 -10.94
CA ASP A 33 9.74 -11.78 -10.56
C ASP A 33 9.85 -10.46 -11.31
N LEU A 34 10.25 -9.41 -10.59
CA LEU A 34 10.34 -8.06 -11.09
C LEU A 34 11.81 -7.61 -11.01
N ASP A 35 12.28 -6.85 -12.00
CA ASP A 35 13.64 -6.32 -11.99
C ASP A 35 13.75 -5.15 -10.99
N VAL A 36 13.99 -5.50 -9.72
CA VAL A 36 14.00 -4.56 -8.59
C VAL A 36 15.32 -4.51 -7.82
N GLU A 37 16.30 -5.33 -8.20
CA GLU A 37 17.57 -5.47 -7.48
C GLU A 37 18.30 -4.12 -7.33
N GLY A 38 18.62 -3.75 -6.09
CA GLY A 38 19.29 -2.49 -5.74
C GLY A 38 18.43 -1.22 -5.91
N LYS A 39 17.15 -1.35 -6.30
CA LYS A 39 16.26 -0.20 -6.56
C LYS A 39 15.44 0.18 -5.33
N ASN A 40 15.11 1.46 -5.21
CA ASN A 40 14.04 1.92 -4.31
C ASN A 40 12.69 1.73 -5.02
N VAL A 41 11.75 1.08 -4.35
CA VAL A 41 10.45 0.69 -4.91
C VAL A 41 9.32 1.39 -4.15
N ILE A 42 8.31 1.87 -4.87
CA ILE A 42 7.04 2.31 -4.30
C ILE A 42 5.97 1.33 -4.75
N VAL A 43 5.31 0.68 -3.80
CA VAL A 43 4.11 -0.12 -4.09
C VAL A 43 2.90 0.80 -4.06
N ILE A 44 2.16 0.89 -5.16
CA ILE A 44 0.98 1.75 -5.26
C ILE A 44 -0.31 0.95 -5.43
N ASP A 45 -1.35 1.32 -4.68
CA ASP A 45 -2.68 0.71 -4.79
C ASP A 45 -3.76 1.78 -4.63
N ASP A 46 -4.97 1.55 -5.16
CA ASP A 46 -6.08 2.48 -4.93
C ASP A 46 -6.63 2.33 -3.50
N LEU A 47 -6.76 1.10 -3.01
CA LEU A 47 -7.43 0.84 -1.75
C LEU A 47 -6.83 -0.33 -0.98
N THR A 48 -6.74 -0.20 0.34
CA THR A 48 -6.44 -1.32 1.23
C THR A 48 -7.39 -1.36 2.42
N ARG A 49 -7.65 -2.57 2.94
CA ARG A 49 -8.48 -2.76 4.14
C ARG A 49 -7.67 -3.10 5.38
N SER A 50 -6.71 -4.01 5.23
CA SER A 50 -5.83 -4.47 6.32
C SER A 50 -4.35 -4.34 6.00
N GLY A 51 -3.97 -3.83 4.82
CA GLY A 51 -2.58 -3.73 4.39
C GLY A 51 -1.87 -5.05 4.05
N ASN A 52 -2.50 -6.21 4.27
CA ASN A 52 -1.85 -7.51 4.09
C ASN A 52 -1.28 -7.74 2.68
N THR A 53 -1.97 -7.28 1.63
CA THR A 53 -1.46 -7.41 0.24
C THR A 53 -0.22 -6.55 0.03
N LEU A 54 -0.24 -5.31 0.54
CA LEU A 54 0.89 -4.37 0.45
C LEU A 54 2.12 -4.89 1.19
N LEU A 55 1.93 -5.40 2.41
CA LEU A 55 3.01 -5.99 3.20
C LEU A 55 3.64 -7.20 2.50
N LYS A 56 2.81 -8.09 1.93
CA LYS A 56 3.31 -9.24 1.16
C LYS A 56 4.08 -8.82 -0.10
N ALA A 57 3.58 -7.82 -0.81
CA ALA A 57 4.27 -7.29 -2.00
C ALA A 57 5.62 -6.70 -1.60
N ARG A 58 5.65 -5.92 -0.52
CA ARG A 58 6.89 -5.36 0.04
C ARG A 58 7.90 -6.44 0.42
N ASP A 59 7.49 -7.44 1.19
CA ASP A 59 8.38 -8.51 1.64
C ASP A 59 8.96 -9.27 0.43
N ARG A 60 8.12 -9.57 -0.57
CA ARG A 60 8.58 -10.21 -1.81
C ARG A 60 9.57 -9.35 -2.61
N LEU A 61 9.37 -8.03 -2.67
CA LEU A 61 10.28 -7.11 -3.36
C LEU A 61 11.63 -7.03 -2.65
N LEU A 62 11.64 -7.00 -1.31
CA LEU A 62 12.85 -7.05 -0.51
C LEU A 62 13.59 -8.39 -0.71
N ASP A 63 12.86 -9.51 -0.73
CA ASP A 63 13.42 -10.83 -1.02
C ASP A 63 14.03 -10.94 -2.44
N GLN A 64 13.49 -10.18 -3.40
CA GLN A 64 14.03 -10.04 -4.77
C GLN A 64 15.20 -9.04 -4.87
N GLY A 65 15.68 -8.50 -3.73
CA GLY A 65 16.86 -7.65 -3.69
C GLY A 65 16.58 -6.15 -3.81
N ALA A 66 15.34 -5.69 -3.68
CA ALA A 66 15.05 -4.26 -3.59
C ALA A 66 15.84 -3.61 -2.45
N LYS A 67 16.42 -2.43 -2.72
CA LYS A 67 17.18 -1.66 -1.73
C LYS A 67 16.27 -1.14 -0.62
N ASP A 68 15.10 -0.65 -1.01
CA ASP A 68 14.11 -0.13 -0.08
C ASP A 68 12.72 -0.18 -0.71
N VAL A 69 11.69 -0.29 0.12
CA VAL A 69 10.30 -0.34 -0.33
C VAL A 69 9.41 0.52 0.55
N ALA A 70 8.70 1.46 -0.09
CA ALA A 70 7.64 2.27 0.52
C ALA A 70 6.28 1.94 -0.09
N LEU A 71 5.21 2.26 0.64
CA LEU A 71 3.83 1.99 0.25
C LEU A 71 3.10 3.32 0.01
N ALA A 72 2.26 3.37 -1.02
CA ALA A 72 1.36 4.48 -1.28
C ALA A 72 -0.03 3.92 -1.59
N VAL A 73 -1.05 4.33 -0.85
CA VAL A 73 -2.42 3.85 -1.07
C VAL A 73 -3.40 5.01 -0.98
N ALA A 74 -4.30 5.16 -1.95
CA ALA A 74 -5.21 6.31 -1.93
C ALA A 74 -6.22 6.21 -0.77
N HIS A 75 -6.83 5.03 -0.58
CA HIS A 75 -7.90 4.81 0.37
C HIS A 75 -7.54 3.70 1.37
N VAL A 76 -7.39 4.06 2.64
CA VAL A 76 -7.27 3.07 3.73
C VAL A 76 -8.63 2.89 4.37
N VAL A 77 -9.30 1.76 4.08
CA VAL A 77 -10.67 1.48 4.52
C VAL A 77 -10.68 0.46 5.65
N PRO A 78 -10.72 0.90 6.93
CA PRO A 78 -10.64 -0.01 8.06
C PRO A 78 -11.73 -1.10 8.05
N LEU A 79 -11.38 -2.28 8.57
CA LEU A 79 -12.37 -3.32 8.87
C LEU A 79 -13.22 -2.90 10.09
N VAL A 80 -14.46 -3.36 10.13
CA VAL A 80 -15.36 -3.07 11.26
C VAL A 80 -14.77 -3.66 12.55
N GLU A 81 -14.92 -2.92 13.67
CA GLU A 81 -14.49 -3.25 15.05
C GLU A 81 -12.97 -3.26 15.31
N ARG A 82 -12.14 -3.67 14.35
CA ARG A 82 -10.68 -3.82 14.53
C ARG A 82 -9.84 -3.06 13.50
N GLY A 83 -10.45 -2.08 12.86
CA GLY A 83 -9.84 -1.29 11.80
C GLY A 83 -8.56 -0.59 12.24
N GLU A 84 -8.68 0.31 13.20
CA GLU A 84 -7.57 1.15 13.67
C GLU A 84 -6.38 0.31 14.18
N GLU A 85 -6.61 -0.71 15.01
CA GLU A 85 -5.55 -1.65 15.47
C GLU A 85 -4.77 -2.30 14.31
N LEU A 86 -5.46 -2.62 13.20
CA LEU A 86 -4.81 -3.19 12.02
C LEU A 86 -4.05 -2.15 11.21
N LEU A 87 -4.50 -0.90 11.20
CA LEU A 87 -3.81 0.21 10.54
C LEU A 87 -2.55 0.61 11.30
N GLU A 88 -2.61 0.67 12.62
CA GLU A 88 -1.45 0.90 13.49
C GLU A 88 -0.38 -0.15 13.22
N ARG A 89 -0.77 -1.43 13.25
CA ARG A 89 0.12 -2.55 12.92
C ARG A 89 0.68 -2.50 11.50
N LEU A 90 -0.06 -1.96 10.55
CA LEU A 90 0.42 -1.78 9.18
C LEU A 90 1.56 -0.76 9.14
N ILE A 91 1.38 0.39 9.80
CA ILE A 91 2.40 1.45 9.92
C ILE A 91 3.67 0.89 10.58
N GLU A 92 3.52 0.22 11.74
CA GLU A 92 4.63 -0.41 12.46
C GLU A 92 5.38 -1.42 11.57
N LYS A 93 4.64 -2.35 10.95
CA LYS A 93 5.26 -3.41 10.13
C LYS A 93 6.00 -2.85 8.94
N CYS A 94 5.62 -1.69 8.41
CA CYS A 94 6.30 -1.01 7.32
C CYS A 94 7.30 0.06 7.75
N ASN A 95 7.64 0.12 9.04
CA ASN A 95 8.62 1.06 9.57
C ASN A 95 8.28 2.50 9.14
N ASN A 96 7.00 2.87 9.22
CA ASN A 96 6.45 4.17 8.82
C ASN A 96 6.63 4.52 7.33
N LYS A 97 6.98 3.55 6.47
CA LYS A 97 7.13 3.74 5.02
C LYS A 97 5.80 3.50 4.29
N ILE A 98 4.77 4.20 4.71
CA ILE A 98 3.46 4.20 4.07
C ILE A 98 2.91 5.62 4.04
N VAL A 99 2.33 6.02 2.92
CA VAL A 99 1.52 7.23 2.82
C VAL A 99 0.12 6.91 2.32
N THR A 100 -0.87 7.61 2.86
CA THR A 100 -2.27 7.56 2.41
C THR A 100 -2.81 8.96 2.14
N THR A 101 -4.04 9.07 1.63
CA THR A 101 -4.78 10.34 1.61
C THR A 101 -5.77 10.42 2.76
N ASN A 102 -6.26 11.63 3.03
CA ASN A 102 -7.38 11.91 3.96
C ASN A 102 -8.78 11.62 3.35
N SER A 103 -8.86 10.88 2.25
CA SER A 103 -10.14 10.52 1.62
C SER A 103 -11.03 9.62 2.48
N VAL A 104 -10.43 8.89 3.43
CA VAL A 104 -11.12 8.12 4.46
C VAL A 104 -10.66 8.67 5.81
N ASN A 105 -11.62 9.03 6.67
CA ASN A 105 -11.30 9.55 7.98
C ASN A 105 -10.95 8.41 8.95
N THR A 106 -9.67 8.29 9.27
CA THR A 106 -9.13 7.30 10.22
C THR A 106 -8.28 8.01 11.26
N GLU A 107 -8.48 7.70 12.53
CA GLU A 107 -7.75 8.31 13.65
C GLU A 107 -6.25 8.05 13.55
N ILE A 108 -5.86 6.81 13.22
CA ILE A 108 -4.46 6.38 13.14
C ILE A 108 -3.66 7.18 12.11
N PHE A 109 -4.20 7.45 10.92
CA PHE A 109 -3.47 8.20 9.89
C PHE A 109 -3.67 9.72 9.99
N ILE A 110 -4.88 10.19 10.31
CA ILE A 110 -5.18 11.63 10.26
C ILE A 110 -4.74 12.33 11.55
N ASP A 111 -5.09 11.77 12.70
CA ASP A 111 -4.89 12.42 13.99
C ASP A 111 -3.54 12.05 14.61
N GLU A 112 -3.18 10.76 14.59
CA GLU A 112 -1.94 10.28 15.22
C GLU A 112 -0.71 10.38 14.31
N ASN A 113 -0.86 10.18 13.00
CA ASN A 113 0.25 10.13 12.05
C ASN A 113 0.06 11.07 10.84
N PRO A 114 -0.18 12.38 11.05
CA PRO A 114 -0.49 13.32 9.96
C PRO A 114 0.60 13.41 8.89
N ASP A 115 1.87 13.19 9.24
CA ASP A 115 3.00 13.17 8.28
C ASP A 115 2.91 12.01 7.26
N LEU A 116 2.12 10.96 7.56
CA LEU A 116 1.84 9.84 6.66
C LEU A 116 0.56 10.07 5.82
N THR A 117 -0.07 11.25 5.95
CA THR A 117 -1.32 11.58 5.31
C THR A 117 -1.17 12.77 4.37
N TYR A 118 -1.55 12.55 3.11
CA TYR A 118 -1.63 13.57 2.09
C TYR A 118 -3.03 14.18 2.05
N ASN A 119 -3.15 15.50 2.24
CA ASN A 119 -4.42 16.19 2.09
C ASN A 119 -4.79 16.37 0.62
N ILE A 120 -5.70 15.52 0.13
CA ILE A 120 -6.13 15.57 -1.26
C ILE A 120 -7.03 16.78 -1.54
N VAL A 121 -7.74 17.31 -0.54
CA VAL A 121 -8.64 18.45 -0.71
C VAL A 121 -7.84 19.70 -1.07
N ASP A 122 -6.77 19.98 -0.35
CA ASP A 122 -5.92 21.15 -0.63
C ASP A 122 -5.37 21.08 -2.06
N THR A 123 -4.97 19.88 -2.50
CA THR A 123 -4.51 19.66 -3.88
C THR A 123 -5.59 19.92 -4.89
N LEU A 124 -6.82 19.45 -4.65
CA LEU A 124 -7.94 19.70 -5.56
C LEU A 124 -8.28 21.19 -5.61
N VAL A 125 -8.30 21.88 -4.46
CA VAL A 125 -8.58 23.32 -4.40
C VAL A 125 -7.51 24.12 -5.15
N ASP A 126 -6.24 23.75 -5.03
CA ASP A 126 -5.15 24.45 -5.70
C ASP A 126 -5.11 24.23 -7.22
N ASN A 127 -5.79 23.18 -7.72
CA ASN A 127 -5.75 22.76 -9.12
C ASN A 127 -7.11 22.84 -9.86
N LEU A 128 -8.16 23.35 -9.20
CA LEU A 128 -9.49 23.60 -9.77
C LEU A 128 -9.74 25.10 -9.96
#